data_AF-A0A1C2DRA3-F1
#
_entry.id   AF-A0A1C2DRA3-F1
#
_cell.length_a   1.000
_cell.length_b   1.000
_cell.length_c   1.000
_cell.angle_alpha   90.00
_cell.angle_beta   90.00
_cell.angle_gamma   90.00
#
_symmetry.space_group_name_H-M   'P 1'
#
loop_
_entity.id
_entity.type
_entity.pdbx_description
1 polymer ?
#
loop_
_entity_poly.entity_id
_entity_poly.type
_entity_poly.pdbx_seq_one_letter_code
_entity_poly.pdbx_strand_id
1 'polypeptide(L)' 'MSEDRETVLRMALNAVLVAAQECCVDIDDLTELAIQSMYGEQFYNPEDVAEASTAIEVAADALPVIH' A
#
# COMPACT_ATOMS: atom_id res chain seq x y z
N MET A 1 -7.68 -15.94 -2.09
CA MET A 1 -6.22 -15.87 -2.33
C MET A 1 -5.58 -17.10 -1.69
N SER A 2 -4.57 -17.74 -2.29
CA SER A 2 -3.76 -18.71 -1.54
C SER A 2 -2.97 -17.95 -0.47
N GLU A 3 -2.95 -18.40 0.78
CA GLU A 3 -2.30 -17.72 1.92
C GLU A 3 -0.85 -17.28 1.64
N ASP A 4 -0.11 -18.07 0.85
CA ASP A 4 1.25 -17.75 0.41
C ASP A 4 1.32 -16.45 -0.41
N ARG A 5 0.33 -16.22 -1.28
CA ARG A 5 0.33 -15.06 -2.18
C ARG A 5 0.02 -13.77 -1.43
N GLU A 6 -0.90 -13.82 -0.47
CA GLU A 6 -1.17 -12.68 0.42
C GLU A 6 0.08 -12.31 1.23
N THR A 7 0.76 -13.32 1.78
CA THR A 7 1.98 -13.12 2.57
C THR A 7 3.09 -12.49 1.72
N VAL A 8 3.32 -13.01 0.51
CA VAL A 8 4.32 -12.46 -0.43
C VAL A 8 3.98 -11.02 -0.83
N LEU A 9 2.71 -10.72 -1.09
CA LEU A 9 2.28 -9.35 -1.45
C LEU A 9 2.46 -8.38 -0.28
N ARG A 10 2.12 -8.80 0.96
CA ARG A 10 2.34 -7.99 2.16
C ARG A 10 3.83 -7.71 2.39
N MET A 11 4.69 -8.72 2.21
CA MET A 11 6.14 -8.55 2.29
C MET A 11 6.66 -7.56 1.24
N ALA A 12 6.21 -7.69 -0.01
CA ALA A 12 6.62 -6.80 -1.09
C ALA A 12 6.15 -5.36 -0.85
N LEU A 13 4.90 -5.15 -0.43
CA LEU A 13 4.36 -3.84 -0.11
C LEU A 13 5.15 -3.17 1.03
N ASN A 14 5.39 -3.90 2.12
CA ASN A 14 6.17 -3.37 3.24
C ASN A 14 7.60 -2.99 2.82
N ALA A 15 8.27 -3.82 2.00
CA ALA A 15 9.61 -3.51 1.52
C ALA A 15 9.64 -2.23 0.68
N VAL A 16 8.65 -2.02 -0.18
CA VAL A 16 8.53 -0.80 -0.99
C VAL A 16 8.28 0.42 -0.13
N LEU A 17 7.36 0.33 0.84
CA LEU A 17 7.05 1.44 1.75
C LEU A 17 8.22 1.81 2.67
N VAL A 18 8.98 0.83 3.16
CA VAL A 18 10.23 1.08 3.90
C VAL A 18 11.26 1.78 3.01
N ALA A 19 11.48 1.29 1.78
CA ALA A 19 12.41 1.91 0.86
C ALA A 19 11.99 3.35 0.49
N ALA A 20 10.68 3.63 0.42
CA ALA A 20 10.16 4.97 0.20
C ALA A 20 10.52 5.91 1.37
N GLN A 21 10.39 5.46 2.63
CA GLN A 21 10.84 6.24 3.79
C GLN A 21 12.34 6.51 3.75
N GLU A 22 13.16 5.51 3.40
CA GLU A 22 14.62 5.70 3.27
C GLU A 22 14.98 6.71 2.16
N CYS A 23 14.10 6.88 1.16
CA CYS A 23 14.22 7.89 0.13
C CYS A 23 13.66 9.26 0.53
N CYS A 24 13.28 9.47 1.80
CA CYS A 24 12.61 10.66 2.32
C CYS A 24 11.30 10.98 1.60
N VAL A 25 10.59 9.97 1.10
CA VAL A 25 9.25 10.14 0.55
C VAL A 25 8.26 10.18 1.70
N ASP A 26 7.35 11.15 1.66
CA ASP A 26 6.23 11.22 2.60
C ASP A 26 5.27 10.06 2.32
N ILE A 27 5.11 9.17 3.30
CA ILE A 27 4.31 7.96 3.16
C ILE A 27 2.83 8.27 3.14
N ASP A 28 2.37 9.26 3.90
CA ASP A 28 0.96 9.66 3.91
C ASP A 28 0.58 10.16 2.50
N ASP A 29 1.37 11.08 1.94
CA ASP A 29 1.16 11.57 0.58
C ASP A 29 1.28 10.45 -0.47
N LEU A 30 2.26 9.54 -0.34
CA LEU A 30 2.45 8.42 -1.26
C LEU A 30 1.26 7.47 -1.27
N THR A 31 0.72 7.15 -0.09
CA THR A 31 -0.43 6.24 0.03
C THR A 31 -1.70 6.88 -0.51
N GLU A 32 -1.93 8.16 -0.26
CA GLU A 32 -3.05 8.90 -0.86
C GLU A 32 -2.96 8.87 -2.39
N LEU A 33 -1.78 9.14 -2.96
CA LEU A 33 -1.57 9.09 -4.41
C LEU A 33 -1.78 7.68 -4.99
N ALA A 34 -1.33 6.65 -4.29
CA ALA A 34 -1.52 5.25 -4.70
C ALA A 34 -3.02 4.89 -4.72
N ILE A 35 -3.77 5.31 -3.70
CA ILE A 35 -5.22 5.11 -3.61
C ILE A 35 -5.94 5.86 -4.73
N GLN A 36 -5.64 7.14 -4.94
CA GLN A 36 -6.23 7.95 -6.02
C GLN A 36 -5.95 7.35 -7.40
N SER A 37 -4.76 6.81 -7.62
CA SER A 37 -4.39 6.12 -8.86
C SER A 37 -5.29 4.91 -9.14
N MET A 38 -5.65 4.13 -8.11
CA MET A 38 -6.57 3.00 -8.26
C MET A 38 -8.01 3.43 -8.56
N TYR A 39 -8.48 4.53 -7.96
CA TYR A 39 -9.82 5.07 -8.25
C TYR A 39 -9.97 5.59 -9.68
N GLY A 40 -8.87 5.97 -10.33
CA GLY A 40 -8.86 6.41 -11.73
C GLY A 40 -8.99 5.28 -12.76
N GLU A 41 -8.82 4.02 -12.33
CA GLU A 41 -8.75 2.87 -13.25
C GLU A 41 -10.10 2.18 -13.40
N GLN A 42 -10.60 2.16 -14.65
CA GLN A 42 -11.94 1.63 -14.98
C GLN A 42 -12.04 0.09 -14.87
N PHE A 43 -10.91 -0.60 -14.72
CA PHE A 43 -10.82 -2.05 -14.73
C PHE A 43 -10.89 -2.69 -13.35
N TYR A 44 -10.79 -1.91 -12.27
CA TYR A 44 -10.86 -2.44 -10.92
C TYR A 44 -12.30 -2.46 -10.41
N ASN A 45 -12.68 -3.55 -9.73
CA ASN A 45 -13.96 -3.56 -9.04
C ASN A 45 -13.88 -2.59 -7.85
N PRO A 46 -14.91 -1.77 -7.61
CA PRO A 46 -14.91 -0.81 -6.51
C PRO A 46 -14.69 -1.46 -5.13
N GLU A 47 -15.17 -2.69 -4.93
CA GLU A 47 -14.97 -3.45 -3.69
C GLU A 47 -13.49 -3.85 -3.52
N ASP A 48 -12.84 -4.30 -4.60
CA ASP A 48 -11.42 -4.63 -4.59
C ASP A 48 -10.55 -3.38 -4.33
N VAL A 49 -10.94 -2.22 -4.89
CA VAL A 49 -10.26 -0.93 -4.64
C VAL A 49 -10.39 -0.52 -3.18
N ALA A 50 -11.56 -0.67 -2.57
CA ALA A 50 -11.76 -0.34 -1.16
C ALA A 50 -10.93 -1.26 -0.24
N GLU A 51 -10.90 -2.56 -0.53
CA GLU A 51 -10.07 -3.52 0.22
C GLU A 51 -8.57 -3.21 0.05
N ALA A 52 -8.12 -2.94 -1.17
CA ALA A 52 -6.74 -2.57 -1.45
C ALA A 52 -6.33 -1.25 -0.78
N SER A 53 -7.21 -0.26 -0.76
CA SER A 53 -6.97 1.03 -0.10
C SER A 53 -6.77 0.85 1.41
N THR A 54 -7.66 0.09 2.04
CA THR A 54 -7.54 -0.27 3.47
C THR A 54 -6.23 -1.01 3.74
N ALA A 55 -5.85 -1.95 2.86
CA ALA A 55 -4.61 -2.72 3.01
C ALA A 55 -3.36 -1.84 2.91
N ILE A 56 -3.37 -0.82 2.05
CA ILE A 56 -2.28 0.17 1.92
C ILE A 56 -2.16 0.99 3.20
N GLU A 57 -3.27 1.53 3.72
CA GLU A 57 -3.27 2.34 4.95
C GLU A 57 -2.76 1.53 6.15
N VAL A 58 -3.22 0.28 6.32
CA VAL A 58 -2.76 -0.60 7.40
C VAL A 58 -1.26 -0.93 7.25
N ALA A 59 -0.77 -1.14 6.03
CA ALA A 59 0.64 -1.41 5.78
C ALA A 59 1.50 -0.18 6.11
N ALA A 60 1.03 1.02 5.79
CA ALA A 60 1.71 2.27 6.10
C ALA A 60 1.75 2.57 7.60
N ASP A 61 0.64 2.39 8.33
CA ASP A 61 0.57 2.54 9.79
C ASP A 61 1.48 1.53 10.52
N ALA A 62 1.64 0.33 9.96
CA ALA A 62 2.51 -0.70 10.50
C ALA A 62 4.02 -0.44 10.27
N LEU A 63 4.39 0.61 9.55
CA LEU A 63 5.79 0.91 9.27
C LEU A 63 6.52 1.35 10.55
N PRO A 64 7.80 0.96 10.71
CA PRO A 64 8.62 1.48 11.79
C PRO A 64 8.85 2.98 11.57
N VAL A 65 8.52 3.81 12.56
CA VAL A 65 8.84 5.24 12.54
C VAL A 65 10.35 5.39 12.56
N ILE A 66 10.92 5.80 11.42
CA ILE A 66 12.35 6.08 11.31
C ILE A 66 12.56 7.54 11.75
N HIS A 67 13.12 7.73 12.95
CA HIS A 67 13.51 9.03 13.50
C HIS A 67 14.82 9.55 12.92
#